data_AF-A0A7C5PPK6-F1
#
_entry.id   AF-A0A7C5PPK6-F1
#
_cell.length_a   1.000
_cell.length_b   1.000
_cell.length_c   1.000
_cell.angle_alpha   90.00
_cell.angle_beta   90.00
_cell.angle_gamma   90.00
#
_symmetry.space_group_name_H-M   'P 1'
#
loop_
_entity.id
_entity.type
_entity.pdbx_description
1 polymer ?
#
loop_
_entity_poly.entity_id
_entity_poly.type
_entity_poly.pdbx_seq_one_letter_code
_entity_poly.pdbx_strand_id
1 'polypeptide(L)'
;MAVKSKFGLEELGIKNAGTIFWNLNTPTLYEHIVKRGEGFVAHLGPIVVRTGSYTGRLPKDRFIVKEKVSEEKVWWGKYNQPFEEEKFNFLYLRALAYI
;
A
#
# COMPACT_ATOMS: atom_id res chain seq x y z
N MET A 1 -23.25 7.34 -3.09
CA MET A 1 -22.99 5.90 -2.88
C MET A 1 -21.59 5.60 -3.38
N ALA A 2 -20.82 4.80 -2.65
CA ALA A 2 -19.50 4.36 -3.08
C ALA A 2 -19.60 3.61 -4.43
N VAL A 3 -18.85 4.06 -5.44
CA VAL A 3 -18.82 3.40 -6.74
C VAL A 3 -17.86 2.21 -6.66
N LYS A 4 -18.36 1.00 -6.88
CA LYS A 4 -17.51 -0.21 -6.97
C LYS A 4 -16.64 -0.13 -8.23
N SER A 5 -15.38 -0.57 -8.16
CA SER A 5 -14.55 -0.73 -9.35
C SER A 5 -15.16 -1.73 -10.33
N LYS A 6 -14.92 -1.51 -11.63
CA LYS A 6 -15.27 -2.47 -12.69
C LYS A 6 -14.36 -3.70 -12.68
N PHE A 7 -13.15 -3.58 -12.11
CA PHE A 7 -12.19 -4.65 -11.94
C PHE A 7 -12.26 -5.22 -10.52
N GLY A 8 -12.32 -6.54 -10.41
CA GLY A 8 -12.35 -7.26 -9.13
C GLY A 8 -11.00 -7.27 -8.42
N LEU A 9 -11.00 -7.49 -7.10
CA LEU A 9 -9.75 -7.65 -6.35
C LEU A 9 -9.07 -9.00 -6.66
N GLU A 10 -9.86 -9.94 -7.17
CA GLU A 10 -9.43 -11.28 -7.59
C GLU A 10 -8.45 -11.22 -8.77
N GLU A 11 -8.58 -10.21 -9.64
CA GLU A 11 -7.61 -9.96 -10.74
C GLU A 11 -6.23 -9.56 -10.21
N LEU A 12 -6.18 -8.98 -9.00
CA LEU A 12 -4.93 -8.69 -8.29
C LEU A 12 -4.45 -9.91 -7.46
N GLY A 13 -5.19 -11.01 -7.45
CA GLY A 13 -4.88 -12.20 -6.65
C GLY A 13 -5.33 -12.14 -5.19
N ILE A 14 -6.01 -11.07 -4.78
CA ILE A 14 -6.61 -10.97 -3.43
C ILE A 14 -7.85 -11.86 -3.39
N LYS A 15 -7.89 -12.80 -2.44
CA LYS A 15 -8.96 -13.79 -2.31
C LYS A 15 -9.47 -13.81 -0.87
N ASN A 16 -10.72 -14.20 -0.68
CA ASN A 16 -11.35 -14.28 0.65
C ASN A 16 -11.32 -12.96 1.42
N ALA A 17 -11.36 -11.83 0.69
CA ALA A 17 -11.42 -10.51 1.31
C ALA A 17 -12.66 -10.42 2.22
N GLY A 18 -12.48 -9.85 3.40
CA GLY A 18 -13.59 -9.55 4.32
C GLY A 18 -14.46 -8.40 3.80
N THR A 19 -14.62 -7.37 4.61
CA THR A 19 -15.38 -6.19 4.18
C THR A 19 -14.56 -5.31 3.24
N ILE A 20 -15.06 -5.08 2.03
CA ILE A 20 -14.43 -4.23 1.03
C ILE A 20 -15.10 -2.86 1.00
N PHE A 21 -14.31 -1.80 1.21
CA PHE A 21 -14.77 -0.43 1.18
C PHE A 21 -14.23 0.29 -0.07
N TRP A 22 -15.08 0.53 -1.06
CA TRP A 22 -14.71 1.25 -2.28
C TRP A 22 -14.91 2.75 -2.10
N ASN A 23 -13.96 3.57 -2.54
CA ASN A 23 -14.15 5.02 -2.73
C ASN A 23 -14.85 5.73 -1.54
N LEU A 24 -14.41 5.43 -0.32
CA LEU A 24 -14.93 6.09 0.89
C LEU A 24 -14.70 7.60 0.81
N ASN A 25 -15.70 8.37 1.25
CA ASN A 25 -15.54 9.81 1.38
C ASN A 25 -14.73 10.16 2.65
N THR A 26 -14.25 11.40 2.71
CA THR A 26 -13.42 11.87 3.84
C THR A 26 -14.10 11.68 5.21
N PRO A 27 -15.39 12.03 5.42
CA PRO A 27 -16.06 11.77 6.70
C PRO A 27 -16.07 10.29 7.12
N THR A 28 -16.34 9.37 6.19
CA THR A 28 -16.33 7.93 6.52
C THR A 28 -14.92 7.43 6.83
N LEU A 29 -13.88 7.96 6.17
CA LEU A 29 -12.50 7.67 6.51
C LEU A 29 -12.14 8.14 7.93
N TYR A 30 -12.61 9.33 8.33
CA TYR A 30 -12.44 9.85 9.70
C TYR A 30 -13.05 8.89 10.73
N GLU A 31 -14.28 8.45 10.51
CA GLU A 31 -14.94 7.50 11.41
C GLU A 31 -14.17 6.19 11.53
N HIS A 32 -13.66 5.66 10.41
CA HIS A 32 -12.91 4.41 10.40
C HIS A 32 -11.61 4.52 11.21
N ILE A 33 -10.85 5.60 11.02
CA ILE A 33 -9.58 5.83 11.74
C ILE A 33 -9.83 5.86 13.25
N VAL A 34 -10.85 6.60 13.69
CA VAL A 34 -11.20 6.72 15.12
C VAL A 34 -11.72 5.40 15.68
N LYS A 35 -12.64 4.72 14.97
CA LYS A 35 -13.20 3.42 15.39
C LYS A 35 -12.13 2.34 15.50
N ARG A 36 -11.09 2.38 14.67
CA ARG A 36 -9.95 1.43 14.68
C ARG A 36 -8.84 1.82 15.67
N GLY A 37 -8.93 2.99 16.30
CA GLY A 37 -7.89 3.48 17.21
C GLY A 37 -6.56 3.82 16.51
N GLU A 38 -6.59 4.03 15.20
CA GLU A 38 -5.38 4.31 14.38
C GLU A 38 -4.97 5.79 14.43
N GLY A 39 -5.85 6.65 14.94
CA GLY A 39 -5.62 8.08 15.12
C GLY A 39 -6.74 8.74 15.91
N PHE A 40 -6.61 10.04 16.17
CA PHE A 40 -7.61 10.82 16.89
C PHE A 40 -7.81 12.20 16.26
N VAL A 41 -8.98 12.80 16.49
CA VAL A 41 -9.32 14.15 16.03
C VAL A 41 -8.74 15.16 17.03
N ALA A 42 -7.87 16.06 16.55
CA ALA A 42 -7.33 17.15 17.37
C ALA A 42 -8.26 18.38 17.35
N HIS A 43 -7.90 19.38 18.16
CA HIS A 43 -8.59 20.67 18.13
C HIS A 43 -8.57 21.25 16.70
N LEU A 44 -9.71 21.82 16.28
CA LEU A 44 -9.99 22.31 14.92
C LEU A 44 -10.21 21.24 13.84
N GLY A 45 -10.30 19.96 14.23
CA GLY A 45 -10.73 18.88 13.34
C GLY A 45 -9.67 18.09 12.56
N PRO A 46 -8.36 18.38 12.53
CA PRO A 46 -7.43 17.51 11.80
C PRO A 46 -7.24 16.16 12.51
N ILE A 47 -6.99 15.11 11.72
CA ILE A 47 -6.60 13.79 12.24
C ILE A 47 -5.10 13.79 12.59
N VAL A 48 -4.79 13.29 13.79
CA VAL A 48 -3.43 13.03 14.26
C VAL A 48 -3.19 11.52 14.28
N VAL A 49 -2.10 11.10 13.65
CA VAL A 49 -1.62 9.70 13.59
C VAL A 49 -0.17 9.61 14.06
N ARG A 50 0.28 8.40 14.42
CA ARG A 50 1.68 8.11 14.76
C ARG A 50 2.19 6.97 13.87
N THR A 51 3.29 7.20 13.17
CA THR A 51 3.90 6.22 12.24
C THR A 51 4.96 5.31 12.90
N GLY A 52 5.12 5.41 14.23
CA GLY A 52 6.08 4.62 14.99
C GLY A 52 7.53 5.00 14.69
N SER A 53 8.40 4.01 14.55
CA SER A 53 9.85 4.19 14.33
C SER A 53 10.19 4.80 12.97
N TYR A 54 9.27 4.75 12.01
CA TYR A 54 9.47 5.22 10.64
C TYR A 54 8.81 6.59 10.45
N THR A 55 9.54 7.65 10.77
CA THR A 55 9.08 9.05 10.73
C THR A 55 9.44 9.78 9.43
N GLY A 56 10.08 9.08 8.50
CA GLY A 56 10.52 9.63 7.22
C GLY A 56 10.75 8.54 6.18
N ARG A 57 11.34 8.93 5.04
CA ARG A 57 11.63 7.99 3.95
C ARG A 57 12.79 7.05 4.33
N LEU A 58 12.71 5.81 3.85
CA LEU A 58 13.80 4.84 3.85
C LEU A 58 14.31 4.67 2.42
N PRO A 59 15.18 5.57 1.92
CA PRO A 59 15.61 5.53 0.52
C PRO A 59 16.38 4.25 0.17
N LYS A 60 16.94 3.55 1.16
CA LYS A 60 17.65 2.29 0.98
C LYS A 60 16.72 1.09 0.79
N ASP A 61 15.46 1.19 1.19
CA ASP A 61 14.47 0.10 1.13
C ASP A 61 13.53 0.23 -0.08
N ARG A 62 13.88 1.11 -1.03
CA ARG A 62 13.19 1.22 -2.32
C ARG A 62 13.94 0.41 -3.36
N PHE A 63 13.22 -0.53 -3.98
CA PHE A 63 13.74 -1.36 -5.05
C PHE A 63 12.86 -1.25 -6.30
N ILE A 64 13.44 -1.62 -7.45
CA ILE A 64 12.72 -1.75 -8.72
C ILE A 64 13.00 -3.15 -9.23
N VAL A 65 11.92 -3.90 -9.56
CA VAL A 65 12.06 -5.24 -10.12
C VAL A 65 12.83 -5.15 -11.43
N LYS A 66 13.86 -5.97 -11.56
CA LYS A 66 14.69 -6.04 -12.76
C LYS A 66 14.11 -7.09 -13.69
N GLU A 67 13.08 -6.70 -14.45
CA GLU A 67 12.45 -7.52 -15.48
C GLU A 67 12.97 -7.13 -16.88
N LYS A 68 12.72 -7.99 -17.88
CA LYS A 68 13.19 -7.77 -19.27
C LYS A 68 12.77 -6.41 -19.85
N VAL A 69 11.58 -5.93 -19.49
CA VAL A 69 11.02 -4.67 -20.01
C VAL A 69 11.67 -3.45 -19.36
N SER A 70 12.11 -3.56 -18.10
CA SER A 70 12.69 -2.46 -17.32
C SER A 70 14.21 -2.42 -17.37
N GLU A 71 14.87 -3.54 -17.67
CA GLU A 71 16.33 -3.71 -17.60
C GLU A 71 17.10 -2.61 -18.34
N GLU A 72 16.70 -2.25 -19.55
CA GLU A 72 17.40 -1.24 -20.36
C GLU A 72 16.89 0.19 -20.15
N LYS A 73 15.75 0.35 -19.45
CA LYS A 73 15.06 1.65 -19.30
C LYS A 73 15.35 2.34 -17.98
N VAL A 74 15.76 1.57 -16.97
CA VAL A 74 15.99 2.08 -15.62
C VAL A 74 17.45 2.48 -15.44
N TRP A 75 17.66 3.66 -14.89
CA TRP A 75 19.00 4.10 -14.48
C TRP A 75 19.41 3.41 -13.17
N TRP A 76 20.07 2.25 -13.28
CA TRP A 76 20.45 1.43 -12.14
C TRP A 76 21.57 2.05 -11.30
N GLY A 77 21.50 1.85 -9.98
CA GLY A 77 22.55 2.28 -9.06
C GLY A 77 22.08 2.27 -7.61
N LYS A 78 22.78 3.01 -6.75
CA LYS A 78 22.48 3.09 -5.30
C LYS A 78 21.05 3.51 -4.98
N TYR A 79 20.42 4.32 -5.84
CA TYR A 79 19.06 4.85 -5.63
C TYR A 79 17.95 4.02 -6.29
N ASN A 80 18.26 3.37 -7.41
CA ASN A 80 17.37 2.47 -8.13
C ASN A 80 17.98 1.08 -8.03
N GLN A 81 17.74 0.43 -6.88
CA GLN A 81 18.31 -0.86 -6.57
C GLN A 81 17.53 -1.96 -7.31
N PRO A 82 18.21 -2.86 -8.04
CA PRO A 82 17.52 -3.96 -8.71
C PRO A 82 16.97 -4.95 -7.67
N PHE A 83 15.76 -5.43 -7.91
CA PHE A 83 15.17 -6.55 -7.19
C PHE A 83 14.92 -7.70 -8.16
N GLU A 84 15.29 -8.90 -7.76
CA GLU A 84 15.08 -10.11 -8.55
C GLU A 84 13.58 -10.45 -8.63
N GLU A 85 13.12 -10.81 -9.82
CA GLU A 85 11.69 -11.05 -10.10
C GLU A 85 11.13 -12.20 -9.25
N GLU A 86 11.90 -13.27 -9.06
CA GLU A 86 11.54 -14.42 -8.24
C GLU A 86 11.37 -14.01 -6.76
N LYS A 87 12.25 -13.15 -6.24
CA LYS A 87 12.16 -12.63 -4.87
C LYS A 87 10.96 -11.69 -4.71
N PHE A 88 10.68 -10.88 -5.72
CA PHE A 88 9.46 -10.07 -5.77
C PHE A 88 8.22 -10.95 -5.67
N ASN A 89 8.12 -11.96 -6.53
CA ASN A 89 6.98 -12.86 -6.59
C ASN A 89 6.75 -13.57 -5.24
N PHE A 90 7.82 -14.00 -4.56
CA PHE A 90 7.72 -14.57 -3.23
C PHE A 90 7.17 -13.57 -2.19
N LEU A 91 7.69 -12.34 -2.17
CA LEU A 91 7.20 -11.30 -1.26
C LEU A 91 5.74 -10.91 -1.57
N TYR A 92 5.40 -10.84 -2.85
CA TYR A 92 4.06 -10.54 -3.34
C TYR A 92 3.04 -11.58 -2.85
N LEU A 93 3.35 -12.87 -3.00
CA LEU A 93 2.48 -13.95 -2.49
C LEU A 93 2.29 -13.88 -0.97
N ARG A 94 3.32 -13.51 -0.22
CA ARG A 94 3.20 -13.31 1.23
C ARG A 94 2.30 -12.12 1.58
N ALA A 95 2.37 -11.03 0.81
CA ALA A 95 1.48 -9.89 1.00
C ALA A 95 0.01 -10.27 0.68
N LEU A 96 -0.22 -11.00 -0.41
CA LEU A 96 -1.56 -11.51 -0.76
C LEU A 96 -2.13 -12.49 0.26
N ALA A 97 -1.29 -13.27 0.93
CA ALA A 97 -1.73 -14.18 1.99
C ALA A 97 -2.09 -13.46 3.30
N TYR A 98 -1.58 -12.23 3.50
CA TYR A 98 -1.84 -11.43 4.69
C TYR A 98 -3.08 -10.54 4.56
N ILE A 99 -3.32 -10.00 3.36
CA ILE A 99 -4.43 -9.08 3.03
C ILE A 99 -5.72 -9.87 2.78
#